data_AF-G2KML2-F1
#
_entry.id   AF-G2KML2-F1
#
_cell.length_a   1.000
_cell.length_b   1.000
_cell.length_c   1.000
_cell.angle_alpha   90.00
_cell.angle_beta   90.00
_cell.angle_gamma   90.00
#
_symmetry.space_group_name_H-M   'P 1'
#
loop_
_entity.id
_entity.type
_entity.pdbx_description
1 polymer ?
#
loop_
_entity_poly.entity_id
_entity_poly.type
_entity_poly.pdbx_seq_one_letter_code
_entity_poly.pdbx_strand_id
1 'polypeptide(L)'
;MSMKVKDLHILDRHYCVHADAYLVIGTARNGARLPGTITAWHARGDEQLYYKRHFIDADSAHIHFNNEMTETDVIVDAIFRADHQQQAVYDWEDRVILPHGHTITPKQARAMIALVADDNDMPRPKLVWEDHTNHSEYDECENRIHFGHRDIISLLHELAHAVYHHRRDGDRYADHSPAFVLTAIELYHNYANIDLDTLVTSANKIGLLGDIKSIHYVTDIADHIVTHAVANDDEIKPAKIKPAGPQP
;
A
#
# COMPACT_ATOMS: atom_id res chain seq x y z
N MET A 1 -10.68 -23.85 -12.92
CA MET A 1 -9.33 -24.45 -12.81
C MET A 1 -8.42 -23.31 -12.35
N SER A 2 -7.80 -23.40 -11.17
CA SER A 2 -6.89 -22.35 -10.71
C SER A 2 -5.60 -22.42 -11.55
N MET A 3 -5.16 -21.28 -12.07
CA MET A 3 -3.92 -21.13 -12.85
C MET A 3 -2.86 -20.51 -11.95
N LYS A 4 -1.61 -20.94 -12.09
CA LYS A 4 -0.49 -20.39 -11.32
C LYS A 4 0.41 -19.51 -12.20
N VAL A 5 1.12 -18.57 -11.59
CA VAL A 5 2.08 -17.68 -12.28
C VAL A 5 3.07 -18.48 -13.13
N LYS A 6 3.56 -19.62 -12.61
CA LYS A 6 4.47 -20.52 -13.32
C LYS A 6 3.89 -21.16 -14.59
N ASP A 7 2.56 -21.20 -14.72
CA ASP A 7 1.88 -21.75 -15.88
C ASP A 7 1.84 -20.76 -17.06
N LEU A 8 2.28 -19.52 -16.85
CA LEU A 8 2.38 -18.48 -17.87
C LEU A 8 3.82 -18.29 -18.39
N HIS A 9 3.91 -17.95 -19.67
CA HIS A 9 5.01 -17.18 -20.21
C HIS A 9 4.63 -15.70 -20.08
N ILE A 10 5.19 -15.04 -19.08
CA ILE A 10 4.93 -13.62 -18.79
C ILE A 10 5.62 -12.79 -19.86
N LEU A 11 4.82 -11.97 -20.55
CA LEU A 11 5.28 -11.01 -21.54
C LEU A 11 5.55 -9.66 -20.88
N ASP A 12 4.71 -9.29 -19.92
CA ASP A 12 4.79 -8.02 -19.22
C ASP A 12 4.18 -8.13 -17.81
N ARG A 13 4.63 -7.26 -16.90
CA ARG A 13 4.12 -7.18 -15.53
C ARG A 13 4.18 -5.75 -15.03
N HIS A 14 3.13 -5.29 -14.37
CA HIS A 14 3.11 -3.98 -13.75
C HIS A 14 2.69 -4.12 -12.30
N TYR A 15 3.42 -3.44 -11.42
CA TYR A 15 3.16 -3.49 -10.00
C TYR A 15 2.18 -2.38 -9.59
N CYS A 16 1.11 -2.77 -8.90
CA CYS A 16 0.14 -1.88 -8.29
C CYS A 16 0.47 -1.73 -6.81
N VAL A 17 1.12 -0.62 -6.48
CA VAL A 17 1.54 -0.26 -5.11
C VAL A 17 0.34 -0.07 -4.16
N HIS A 18 -0.81 0.28 -4.72
CA HIS A 18 -2.09 0.43 -4.03
C HIS A 18 -2.70 -0.89 -3.57
N ALA A 19 -2.31 -1.99 -4.21
CA ALA A 19 -2.92 -3.30 -4.02
C ALA A 19 -1.90 -4.36 -3.56
N ASP A 20 -0.61 -4.01 -3.49
CA ASP A 20 0.50 -4.95 -3.29
C ASP A 20 0.44 -6.17 -4.23
N ALA A 21 0.15 -5.91 -5.50
CA ALA A 21 -0.11 -6.95 -6.49
C ALA A 21 0.43 -6.58 -7.87
N TYR A 22 0.56 -7.58 -8.74
CA TYR A 22 0.94 -7.40 -10.13
C TYR A 22 -0.23 -7.70 -11.04
N LEU A 23 -0.44 -6.83 -12.03
CA LEU A 23 -1.17 -7.16 -13.24
C LEU A 23 -0.17 -7.71 -14.25
N VAL A 24 -0.36 -8.96 -14.67
CA VAL A 24 0.50 -9.63 -15.64
C VAL A 24 -0.20 -9.79 -16.97
N ILE A 25 0.56 -9.59 -18.05
CA ILE A 25 0.20 -9.99 -19.41
C ILE A 25 1.03 -11.22 -19.74
N GLY A 26 0.40 -12.30 -20.18
CA GLY A 26 1.12 -13.52 -20.52
C GLY A 26 0.36 -14.47 -21.41
N THR A 27 1.05 -15.48 -21.92
CA THR A 27 0.45 -16.59 -22.67
C THR A 27 0.54 -17.88 -21.85
N ALA A 28 -0.47 -18.75 -21.96
CA ALA A 28 -0.42 -20.04 -21.28
C ALA A 28 0.72 -20.89 -21.88
N ARG A 29 1.61 -21.43 -21.03
CA ARG A 29 2.69 -22.32 -21.48
C ARG A 29 2.18 -23.55 -22.20
N ASN A 30 0.99 -24.01 -21.85
CA ASN A 30 0.25 -25.01 -22.60
C ASN A 30 -0.84 -24.32 -23.43
N GLY A 31 -0.46 -23.78 -24.59
CA GLY A 31 -1.36 -23.01 -25.47
C GLY A 31 -2.58 -23.79 -25.98
N ALA A 32 -2.57 -25.12 -25.89
CA ALA A 32 -3.75 -25.94 -26.20
C ALA A 32 -4.88 -25.81 -25.15
N ARG A 33 -4.56 -25.37 -23.92
CA ARG A 33 -5.55 -25.15 -22.85
C ARG A 33 -6.18 -23.75 -22.90
N LEU A 34 -5.43 -22.75 -23.34
CA LEU A 34 -5.89 -21.37 -23.41
C LEU A 34 -5.11 -20.60 -24.50
N PRO A 35 -5.58 -20.62 -25.77
CA PRO A 35 -4.85 -20.03 -26.89
C PRO A 35 -5.04 -18.52 -26.98
N GLY A 36 -3.97 -17.75 -26.81
CA GLY A 36 -3.98 -16.28 -26.89
C GLY A 36 -3.20 -15.65 -25.74
N THR A 37 -3.43 -14.37 -25.50
CA THR A 37 -2.84 -13.61 -24.39
C THR A 37 -3.87 -13.39 -23.30
N ILE A 38 -3.45 -13.45 -22.04
CA ILE A 38 -4.31 -13.12 -20.89
C ILE A 38 -3.78 -11.95 -20.09
N THR A 39 -4.71 -11.24 -19.45
CA THR A 39 -4.44 -10.40 -18.29
C THR A 39 -4.89 -11.13 -17.02
N ALA A 40 -4.06 -11.09 -15.99
CA ALA A 40 -4.37 -11.69 -14.70
C ALA A 40 -3.69 -10.93 -13.56
N TRP A 41 -4.31 -10.95 -12.38
CA TRP A 41 -3.74 -10.40 -11.17
C TRP A 41 -3.07 -11.49 -10.33
N HIS A 42 -2.03 -11.15 -9.57
CA HIS A 42 -1.58 -11.95 -8.43
C HIS A 42 -1.01 -11.05 -7.33
N ALA A 43 -1.25 -11.40 -6.08
CA ALA A 43 -0.62 -10.73 -4.94
C ALA A 43 0.90 -10.93 -4.95
N ARG A 44 1.65 -9.97 -4.42
CA ARG A 44 3.09 -10.11 -4.24
C ARG A 44 3.38 -11.25 -3.27
N GLY A 45 4.20 -12.19 -3.70
CA GLY A 45 4.53 -13.39 -2.93
C GLY A 45 3.53 -14.55 -3.08
N ASP A 46 2.43 -14.37 -3.82
CA ASP A 46 1.49 -15.44 -4.16
C ASP A 46 1.78 -16.02 -5.57
N GLU A 47 1.57 -17.32 -5.72
CA GLU A 47 1.62 -18.02 -7.02
C GLU A 47 0.26 -18.07 -7.71
N GLN A 48 -0.84 -17.79 -7.00
CA GLN A 48 -2.19 -17.87 -7.54
C GLN A 48 -2.45 -16.73 -8.52
N LEU A 49 -2.87 -17.07 -9.74
CA LEU A 49 -3.39 -16.08 -10.69
C LEU A 49 -4.90 -15.98 -10.58
N TYR A 50 -5.36 -14.74 -10.57
CA TYR A 50 -6.75 -14.36 -10.65
C TYR A 50 -6.99 -13.84 -12.07
N TYR A 51 -7.49 -14.74 -12.91
CA TYR A 51 -7.74 -14.46 -14.31
C TYR A 51 -8.72 -13.29 -14.47
N LYS A 52 -8.36 -12.33 -15.31
CA LYS A 52 -9.19 -11.16 -15.62
C LYS A 52 -9.81 -11.26 -17.00
N ARG A 53 -9.00 -11.27 -18.06
CA ARG A 53 -9.49 -11.27 -19.44
C ARG A 53 -8.55 -12.00 -20.40
N HIS A 54 -9.09 -12.37 -21.55
CA HIS A 54 -8.39 -13.01 -22.65
C HIS A 54 -8.46 -12.13 -23.90
N PHE A 55 -7.34 -12.08 -24.61
CA PHE A 55 -7.09 -11.26 -25.79
C PHE A 55 -6.52 -12.11 -26.92
N ILE A 56 -6.68 -11.62 -28.14
CA ILE A 56 -6.19 -12.30 -29.34
C ILE A 56 -4.66 -12.29 -29.37
N ASP A 57 -4.06 -11.18 -28.95
CA ASP A 57 -2.61 -10.96 -28.93
C ASP A 57 -2.18 -10.01 -27.78
N ALA A 58 -0.87 -9.81 -27.65
CA ALA A 58 -0.28 -8.93 -26.63
C ALA A 58 -0.62 -7.46 -26.87
N ASP A 59 -0.57 -6.99 -28.12
CA ASP A 59 -0.86 -5.59 -28.46
C ASP A 59 -2.28 -5.21 -28.03
N SER A 60 -3.25 -6.09 -28.26
CA SER A 60 -4.63 -5.91 -27.78
C SER A 60 -4.70 -5.86 -26.25
N ALA A 61 -3.98 -6.73 -25.55
CA ALA A 61 -3.93 -6.70 -24.08
C ALA A 61 -3.30 -5.39 -23.56
N HIS A 62 -2.26 -4.89 -24.23
CA HIS A 62 -1.59 -3.64 -23.90
C HIS A 62 -2.47 -2.41 -24.15
N ILE A 63 -3.23 -2.37 -25.25
CA ILE A 63 -4.18 -1.27 -25.53
C ILE A 63 -5.22 -1.12 -24.42
N HIS A 64 -5.69 -2.25 -23.88
CA HIS A 64 -6.70 -2.26 -22.83
C HIS A 64 -6.11 -2.16 -21.42
N PHE A 65 -4.79 -2.15 -21.28
CA PHE A 65 -4.11 -2.30 -20.00
C PHE A 65 -4.50 -1.27 -18.93
N ASN A 66 -4.58 0.02 -19.30
CA ASN A 66 -4.97 1.07 -18.36
C ASN A 66 -6.36 0.84 -17.77
N ASN A 67 -7.32 0.39 -18.59
CA ASN A 67 -8.66 0.06 -18.13
C ASN A 67 -8.64 -1.21 -17.26
N GLU A 68 -7.73 -2.15 -17.55
CA GLU A 68 -7.52 -3.34 -16.74
C GLU A 68 -6.86 -3.02 -15.39
N MET A 69 -6.21 -1.87 -15.22
CA MET A 69 -5.71 -1.40 -13.93
C MET A 69 -6.81 -0.77 -13.07
N THR A 70 -7.81 -0.14 -13.67
CA THR A 70 -8.87 0.62 -12.97
C THR A 70 -10.18 -0.15 -12.78
N GLU A 71 -10.56 -1.06 -13.68
CA GLU A 71 -11.80 -1.86 -13.57
C GLU A 71 -11.59 -3.08 -12.66
N THR A 72 -11.40 -2.86 -11.36
CA THR A 72 -10.78 -3.84 -10.47
C THR A 72 -11.74 -4.56 -9.52
N ASP A 73 -12.99 -4.09 -9.37
CA ASP A 73 -13.91 -4.40 -8.27
C ASP A 73 -14.11 -5.88 -7.89
N VAL A 74 -14.26 -6.81 -8.84
CA VAL A 74 -14.61 -8.21 -8.52
C VAL A 74 -13.38 -9.07 -8.19
N ILE A 75 -12.25 -8.78 -8.82
CA ILE A 75 -10.98 -9.49 -8.55
C ILE A 75 -10.32 -8.87 -7.30
N VAL A 76 -10.57 -7.58 -7.07
CA VAL A 76 -10.11 -6.84 -5.90
C VAL A 76 -10.57 -7.45 -4.60
N ASP A 77 -11.88 -7.70 -4.49
CA ASP A 77 -12.45 -8.22 -3.26
C ASP A 77 -11.87 -9.58 -2.85
N ALA A 78 -11.44 -10.41 -3.81
CA ALA A 78 -10.88 -11.73 -3.52
C ALA A 78 -9.39 -11.69 -3.13
N ILE A 79 -8.63 -10.72 -3.66
CA ILE A 79 -7.19 -10.57 -3.40
C ILE A 79 -6.93 -9.61 -2.22
N PHE A 80 -7.77 -8.59 -2.03
CA PHE A 80 -7.48 -7.41 -1.21
C PHE A 80 -8.37 -7.25 0.03
N ARG A 81 -9.31 -8.18 0.30
CA ARG A 81 -10.13 -8.15 1.54
C ARG A 81 -9.35 -8.41 2.82
N ALA A 82 -8.18 -9.00 2.74
CA ALA A 82 -7.31 -9.17 3.88
C ALA A 82 -6.26 -8.07 3.83
N ASP A 83 -6.26 -7.22 4.85
CA ASP A 83 -5.19 -6.26 5.06
C ASP A 83 -3.92 -6.99 5.50
N HIS A 84 -3.25 -7.59 4.53
CA HIS A 84 -2.11 -8.49 4.77
C HIS A 84 -0.91 -7.78 5.37
N GLN A 85 -0.82 -6.46 5.24
CA GLN A 85 0.29 -5.67 5.75
C GLN A 85 0.00 -5.03 7.11
N GLN A 86 -1.27 -4.91 7.52
CA GLN A 86 -1.68 -4.26 8.77
C GLN A 86 -0.78 -4.61 9.97
N GLN A 87 -0.66 -5.89 10.30
CA GLN A 87 0.16 -6.29 11.47
C GLN A 87 1.64 -5.94 11.30
N ALA A 88 2.18 -6.06 10.08
CA ALA A 88 3.58 -5.72 9.80
C ALA A 88 3.82 -4.20 9.89
N VAL A 89 2.82 -3.39 9.53
CA VAL A 89 2.86 -1.93 9.71
C VAL A 89 2.84 -1.59 11.19
N TYR A 90 1.90 -2.13 11.98
CA TYR A 90 1.86 -1.89 13.42
C TYR A 90 3.15 -2.33 14.13
N ASP A 91 3.68 -3.52 13.81
CA ASP A 91 4.95 -4.01 14.38
C ASP A 91 6.13 -3.09 14.02
N TRP A 92 6.10 -2.50 12.82
CA TRP A 92 7.11 -1.54 12.39
C TRP A 92 6.98 -0.19 13.09
N GLU A 93 5.76 0.32 13.20
CA GLU A 93 5.43 1.56 13.89
C GLU A 93 5.83 1.49 15.36
N ASP A 94 5.43 0.44 16.08
CA ASP A 94 5.79 0.22 17.49
C ASP A 94 7.30 0.23 17.72
N ARG A 95 8.06 -0.36 16.79
CA ARG A 95 9.52 -0.51 16.93
C ARG A 95 10.30 0.74 16.53
N VAL A 96 9.90 1.40 15.45
CA VAL A 96 10.71 2.43 14.78
C VAL A 96 10.13 3.82 14.97
N ILE A 97 8.81 3.95 14.97
CA ILE A 97 8.10 5.23 14.85
C ILE A 97 7.61 5.71 16.22
N LEU A 98 6.93 4.84 16.96
CA LEU A 98 6.36 5.14 18.28
C LEU A 98 7.37 5.71 19.29
N PRO A 99 8.68 5.35 19.30
CA PRO A 99 9.67 6.00 20.15
C PRO A 99 9.84 7.51 19.93
N HIS A 100 9.39 8.04 18.79
CA HIS A 100 9.38 9.47 18.46
C HIS A 100 8.06 10.16 18.86
N GLY A 101 7.05 9.38 19.25
CA GLY A 101 5.75 9.86 19.66
C GLY A 101 5.78 10.60 21.00
N HIS A 102 4.87 11.56 21.13
CA HIS A 102 4.60 12.25 22.38
C HIS A 102 3.12 12.54 22.51
N THR A 103 2.65 12.60 23.75
CA THR A 103 1.24 12.87 24.04
C THR A 103 0.82 14.27 23.56
N ILE A 104 -0.31 14.35 22.88
CA ILE A 104 -0.93 15.57 22.37
C ILE A 104 -2.30 15.83 23.01
N THR A 105 -2.66 17.10 23.07
CA THR A 105 -3.97 17.57 23.53
C THR A 105 -4.99 17.60 22.39
N PRO A 106 -6.31 17.65 22.67
CA PRO A 106 -7.32 17.82 21.63
C PRO A 106 -7.12 19.07 20.77
N LYS A 107 -6.54 20.13 21.35
CA LYS A 107 -6.21 21.37 20.63
C LYS A 107 -5.06 21.13 19.64
N GLN A 108 -4.01 20.42 20.06
CA GLN A 108 -2.90 20.05 19.18
C GLN A 108 -3.35 19.10 18.09
N ALA A 109 -4.20 18.11 18.41
CA ALA A 109 -4.76 17.21 17.41
C ALA A 109 -5.54 17.96 16.33
N ARG A 110 -6.44 18.88 16.70
CA ARG A 110 -7.16 19.73 15.73
C ARG A 110 -6.22 20.60 14.89
N ALA A 111 -5.16 21.14 15.49
CA ALA A 111 -4.19 21.94 14.77
C ALA A 111 -3.40 21.09 13.76
N MET A 112 -3.00 19.88 14.13
CA MET A 112 -2.33 18.93 13.24
C MET A 112 -3.24 18.51 12.08
N ILE A 113 -4.50 18.17 12.37
CA ILE A 113 -5.49 17.83 11.34
C ILE A 113 -5.65 18.97 10.34
N ALA A 114 -5.78 20.21 10.83
CA ALA A 114 -5.89 21.38 9.96
C ALA A 114 -4.63 21.56 9.10
N LEU A 115 -3.45 21.43 9.70
CA LEU A 115 -2.17 21.58 9.02
C LEU A 115 -2.01 20.54 7.90
N VAL A 116 -2.15 19.25 8.22
CA VAL A 116 -2.00 18.17 7.24
C VAL A 116 -3.04 18.29 6.12
N ALA A 117 -4.28 18.65 6.45
CA ALA A 117 -5.33 18.81 5.46
C ALA A 117 -5.05 19.98 4.50
N ASP A 118 -4.60 21.11 5.04
CA ASP A 118 -4.27 22.30 4.23
C ASP A 118 -3.06 22.02 3.31
N ASP A 119 -2.03 21.34 3.81
CA ASP A 119 -0.83 20.98 3.04
C ASP A 119 -1.11 19.94 1.94
N ASN A 120 -2.22 19.19 2.04
CA ASN A 120 -2.65 18.18 1.08
C ASN A 120 -3.89 18.58 0.25
N ASP A 121 -4.33 19.83 0.33
CA ASP A 121 -5.54 20.35 -0.35
C ASP A 121 -6.80 19.47 -0.14
N MET A 122 -6.93 18.88 1.04
CA MET A 122 -8.02 17.94 1.36
C MET A 122 -9.04 18.51 2.35
N PRO A 123 -10.30 18.06 2.31
CA PRO A 123 -11.28 18.43 3.33
C PRO A 123 -10.86 17.97 4.72
N ARG A 124 -10.76 18.92 5.67
CA ARG A 124 -10.35 18.66 7.06
C ARG A 124 -11.24 17.61 7.74
N PRO A 125 -10.69 16.46 8.15
CA PRO A 125 -11.43 15.50 8.96
C PRO A 125 -11.92 16.11 10.27
N LYS A 126 -13.12 15.73 10.71
CA LYS A 126 -13.64 16.17 12.02
C LYS A 126 -13.07 15.28 13.13
N LEU A 127 -12.45 15.89 14.12
CA LEU A 127 -11.98 15.17 15.32
C LEU A 127 -13.16 14.81 16.23
N VAL A 128 -13.31 13.52 16.52
CA VAL A 128 -14.14 12.96 17.59
C VAL A 128 -13.20 12.52 18.71
N TRP A 129 -13.15 13.33 19.78
CA TRP A 129 -12.23 13.09 20.89
C TRP A 129 -12.84 12.21 21.96
N GLU A 130 -12.13 11.15 22.34
CA GLU A 130 -12.62 10.12 23.26
C GLU A 130 -11.63 9.94 24.43
N ASP A 131 -11.98 10.50 25.61
CA ASP A 131 -11.05 10.65 26.73
C ASP A 131 -10.51 9.33 27.35
N HIS A 132 -11.17 8.20 27.08
CA HIS A 132 -10.95 6.92 27.74
C HIS A 132 -10.83 5.72 26.79
N THR A 133 -10.45 5.95 25.53
CA THR A 133 -10.18 4.86 24.59
C THR A 133 -8.71 4.83 24.22
N ASN A 134 -8.18 3.64 23.97
CA ASN A 134 -6.87 3.46 23.30
C ASN A 134 -7.04 3.26 21.79
N HIS A 135 -8.22 3.58 21.27
CA HIS A 135 -8.59 3.43 19.88
C HIS A 135 -8.31 4.72 19.11
N SER A 136 -7.83 4.56 17.88
CA SER A 136 -7.85 5.58 16.85
C SER A 136 -8.38 4.95 15.57
N GLU A 137 -9.20 5.70 14.83
CA GLU A 137 -9.77 5.23 13.57
C GLU A 137 -10.21 6.43 12.72
N TYR A 138 -9.84 6.39 11.44
CA TYR A 138 -10.41 7.24 10.41
C TYR A 138 -11.67 6.58 9.80
N ASP A 139 -12.80 7.26 9.93
CA ASP A 139 -14.04 6.94 9.22
C ASP A 139 -14.09 7.74 7.92
N GLU A 140 -13.82 7.05 6.80
CA GLU A 140 -13.89 7.61 5.44
C GLU A 140 -15.29 8.13 5.08
N CYS A 141 -16.35 7.43 5.48
CA CYS A 141 -17.71 7.75 5.08
C CYS A 141 -18.18 9.08 5.69
N GLU A 142 -17.77 9.34 6.93
CA GLU A 142 -18.14 10.56 7.65
C GLU A 142 -17.05 11.64 7.62
N ASN A 143 -15.88 11.35 7.04
CA ASN A 143 -14.65 12.13 7.13
C ASN A 143 -14.35 12.55 8.58
N ARG A 144 -14.20 11.55 9.46
CA ARG A 144 -13.98 11.74 10.89
C ARG A 144 -12.78 10.95 11.38
N ILE A 145 -12.09 11.51 12.37
CA ILE A 145 -11.07 10.78 13.10
C ILE A 145 -11.57 10.59 14.53
N HIS A 146 -11.87 9.35 14.88
CA HIS A 146 -12.07 8.90 16.25
C HIS A 146 -10.69 8.77 16.90
N PHE A 147 -10.49 9.46 18.02
CA PHE A 147 -9.18 9.56 18.61
C PHE A 147 -9.24 9.58 20.14
N GLY A 148 -8.70 8.54 20.75
CA GLY A 148 -8.35 8.54 22.18
C GLY A 148 -6.95 8.05 22.49
N HIS A 149 -6.26 7.42 21.52
CA HIS A 149 -4.81 7.24 21.64
C HIS A 149 -4.14 8.61 21.74
N ARG A 150 -3.17 8.76 22.63
CA ARG A 150 -2.79 10.11 23.07
C ARG A 150 -1.59 10.68 22.36
N ASP A 151 -0.88 9.95 21.51
CA ASP A 151 0.33 10.46 20.86
C ASP A 151 0.14 10.92 19.41
N ILE A 152 1.07 11.77 18.98
CA ILE A 152 1.10 12.30 17.62
C ILE A 152 1.25 11.25 16.52
N ILE A 153 1.91 10.11 16.77
CA ILE A 153 2.15 9.09 15.75
C ILE A 153 0.85 8.41 15.38
N SER A 154 0.05 8.00 16.37
CA SER A 154 -1.28 7.44 16.11
C SER A 154 -2.17 8.43 15.34
N LEU A 155 -2.09 9.74 15.64
CA LEU A 155 -2.85 10.72 14.87
C LEU A 155 -2.38 10.82 13.42
N LEU A 156 -1.06 10.80 13.20
CA LEU A 156 -0.49 10.84 11.86
C LEU A 156 -0.80 9.56 11.07
N HIS A 157 -0.94 8.41 11.72
CA HIS A 157 -1.43 7.17 11.10
C HIS A 157 -2.86 7.34 10.57
N GLU A 158 -3.79 7.83 11.39
CA GLU A 158 -5.17 8.07 10.92
C GLU A 158 -5.24 9.15 9.84
N LEU A 159 -4.39 10.17 9.93
CA LEU A 159 -4.27 11.18 8.88
C LEU A 159 -3.65 10.61 7.60
N ALA A 160 -2.79 9.61 7.70
CA ALA A 160 -2.29 8.90 6.52
C ALA A 160 -3.43 8.18 5.81
N HIS A 161 -4.37 7.55 6.53
CA HIS A 161 -5.59 7.03 5.92
C HIS A 161 -6.39 8.15 5.23
N ALA A 162 -6.65 9.27 5.91
CA ALA A 162 -7.40 10.38 5.32
C ALA A 162 -6.78 10.91 4.00
N VAL A 163 -5.47 11.18 4.01
CA VAL A 163 -4.73 11.64 2.82
C VAL A 163 -4.74 10.56 1.74
N TYR A 164 -4.52 9.31 2.13
CA TYR A 164 -4.45 8.20 1.21
C TYR A 164 -5.77 7.97 0.49
N HIS A 165 -6.89 7.93 1.21
CA HIS A 165 -8.22 7.80 0.62
C HIS A 165 -8.57 8.99 -0.27
N HIS A 166 -8.20 10.21 0.14
CA HIS A 166 -8.42 11.40 -0.67
C HIS A 166 -7.72 11.35 -2.03
N ARG A 167 -6.47 10.86 -2.08
CA ARG A 167 -5.66 10.75 -3.31
C ARG A 167 -6.15 9.67 -4.29
N ARG A 168 -7.08 8.79 -3.89
CA ARG A 168 -7.46 7.59 -4.66
C ARG A 168 -8.81 7.67 -5.39
N ASP A 169 -9.45 8.83 -5.38
CA ASP A 169 -10.71 9.14 -6.10
C ASP A 169 -11.80 8.03 -6.01
N GLY A 170 -11.94 7.39 -4.85
CA GLY A 170 -12.98 6.40 -4.58
C GLY A 170 -12.62 4.93 -4.89
N ASP A 171 -11.41 4.64 -5.35
CA ASP A 171 -10.95 3.27 -5.52
C ASP A 171 -10.73 2.57 -4.16
N ARG A 172 -11.28 1.37 -4.01
CA ARG A 172 -11.15 0.55 -2.80
C ARG A 172 -9.99 -0.43 -2.93
N TYR A 173 -8.98 -0.29 -2.10
CA TYR A 173 -7.91 -1.27 -1.95
C TYR A 173 -7.57 -1.46 -0.46
N ALA A 174 -6.59 -2.30 -0.15
CA ALA A 174 -6.14 -2.54 1.22
C ALA A 174 -5.71 -1.24 1.94
N ASP A 175 -6.14 -1.11 3.19
CA ASP A 175 -5.97 0.09 4.01
C ASP A 175 -4.50 0.34 4.36
N HIS A 176 -3.71 -0.72 4.60
CA HIS A 176 -2.27 -0.62 4.91
C HIS A 176 -1.35 -1.07 3.74
N SER A 177 -1.79 -0.89 2.51
CA SER A 177 -0.97 -1.19 1.32
C SER A 177 0.33 -0.37 1.24
N PRO A 178 1.32 -0.74 0.40
CA PRO A 178 2.57 -0.01 0.27
C PRO A 178 2.44 1.49 -0.02
N ALA A 179 1.39 1.90 -0.75
CA ALA A 179 1.14 3.32 -1.00
C ALA A 179 0.59 4.05 0.24
N PHE A 180 -0.15 3.37 1.11
CA PHE A 180 -0.45 3.89 2.45
C PHE A 180 0.84 4.08 3.24
N VAL A 181 1.72 3.08 3.26
CA VAL A 181 3.00 3.17 4.00
C VAL A 181 3.85 4.35 3.50
N LEU A 182 3.93 4.58 2.19
CA LEU A 182 4.61 5.75 1.62
C LEU A 182 3.98 7.08 2.08
N THR A 183 2.64 7.13 2.16
CA THR A 183 1.90 8.29 2.70
C THR A 183 2.20 8.48 4.19
N ALA A 184 2.21 7.41 4.98
CA ALA A 184 2.54 7.48 6.40
C ALA A 184 3.99 7.97 6.62
N ILE A 185 4.96 7.48 5.83
CA ILE A 185 6.35 7.96 5.86
C ILE A 185 6.43 9.46 5.58
N GLU A 186 5.70 9.95 4.58
CA GLU A 186 5.62 11.38 4.25
C GLU A 186 5.18 12.19 5.48
N LEU A 187 4.11 11.75 6.15
CA LEU A 187 3.58 12.44 7.33
C LEU A 187 4.52 12.34 8.54
N TYR A 188 5.12 11.18 8.80
CA TYR A 188 6.08 11.01 9.89
C TYR A 188 7.33 11.86 9.69
N HIS A 189 7.81 11.96 8.46
CA HIS A 189 8.94 12.83 8.14
C HIS A 189 8.58 14.30 8.38
N ASN A 190 7.49 14.76 7.77
CA ASN A 190 7.16 16.18 7.74
C ASN A 190 6.66 16.72 9.09
N TYR A 191 5.91 15.93 9.86
CA TYR A 191 5.21 16.41 11.05
C TYR A 191 5.73 15.84 12.37
N ALA A 192 6.37 14.67 12.36
CA ALA A 192 7.06 14.11 13.52
C ALA A 192 8.58 14.30 13.45
N ASN A 193 9.10 14.89 12.37
CA ASN A 193 10.52 15.17 12.16
C ASN A 193 11.41 13.93 12.35
N ILE A 194 10.90 12.78 11.89
CA ILE A 194 11.67 11.53 11.85
C ILE A 194 12.52 11.55 10.57
N ASP A 195 13.77 11.13 10.69
CA ASP A 195 14.69 11.09 9.57
C ASP A 195 14.17 10.18 8.44
N LEU A 196 14.11 10.73 7.22
CA LEU A 196 13.52 10.04 6.06
C LEU A 196 14.27 8.74 5.74
N ASP A 197 15.59 8.74 5.88
CA ASP A 197 16.39 7.56 5.60
C ASP A 197 16.08 6.42 6.59
N THR A 198 15.95 6.75 7.86
CA THR A 198 15.51 5.81 8.91
C THR A 198 14.15 5.20 8.57
N LEU A 199 13.18 6.01 8.16
CA LEU A 199 11.83 5.56 7.78
C LEU A 199 11.87 4.60 6.59
N VAL A 200 12.48 5.04 5.49
CA VAL A 200 12.51 4.30 4.23
C VAL A 200 13.30 3.00 4.37
N THR A 201 14.50 3.06 4.95
CA THR A 201 15.38 1.90 5.11
C THR A 201 14.73 0.84 6.01
N SER A 202 14.10 1.27 7.12
CA SER A 202 13.47 0.33 8.05
C SER A 202 12.22 -0.33 7.48
N ALA A 203 11.39 0.40 6.73
CA ALA A 203 10.20 -0.13 6.05
C ALA A 203 10.59 -1.05 4.89
N ASN A 204 11.60 -0.66 4.09
CA ASN A 204 12.07 -1.47 2.96
C ASN A 204 12.65 -2.81 3.42
N LYS A 205 13.42 -2.82 4.52
CA LYS A 205 14.04 -4.02 5.09
C LYS A 205 13.05 -5.14 5.42
N ILE A 206 11.81 -4.80 5.76
CA ILE A 206 10.74 -5.75 6.07
C ILE A 206 9.72 -5.89 4.93
N GLY A 207 9.96 -5.24 3.79
CA GLY A 207 9.17 -5.39 2.58
C GLY A 207 7.85 -4.63 2.55
N LEU A 208 7.66 -3.62 3.41
CA LEU A 208 6.43 -2.80 3.46
C LEU A 208 6.27 -1.87 2.25
N LEU A 209 7.38 -1.49 1.59
CA LEU A 209 7.33 -0.57 0.44
C LEU A 209 6.94 -1.27 -0.87
N GLY A 210 6.73 -2.59 -0.87
CA GLY A 210 6.36 -3.32 -2.08
C GLY A 210 7.51 -3.55 -3.05
N ASP A 211 7.20 -3.67 -4.34
CA ASP A 211 8.19 -3.73 -5.42
C ASP A 211 8.42 -2.33 -6.01
N ILE A 212 9.11 -1.49 -5.23
CA ILE A 212 9.39 -0.08 -5.58
C ILE A 212 10.11 0.09 -6.92
N LYS A 213 10.90 -0.91 -7.34
CA LYS A 213 11.65 -0.91 -8.62
C LYS A 213 10.77 -1.17 -9.83
N SER A 214 9.59 -1.76 -9.63
CA SER A 214 8.64 -2.09 -10.69
C SER A 214 7.41 -1.17 -10.68
N ILE A 215 7.46 -0.06 -9.92
CA ILE A 215 6.38 0.92 -9.94
C ILE A 215 6.44 1.68 -11.27
N HIS A 216 5.56 1.31 -12.19
CA HIS A 216 5.40 1.99 -13.48
C HIS A 216 4.25 3.02 -13.46
N TYR A 217 3.36 2.94 -12.47
CA TYR A 217 2.25 3.86 -12.27
C TYR A 217 2.35 4.48 -10.88
N VAL A 218 2.97 5.67 -10.81
CA VAL A 218 2.81 6.62 -9.71
C VAL A 218 2.11 7.83 -10.30
N THR A 219 0.80 7.93 -10.15
CA THR A 219 0.13 9.21 -10.44
C THR A 219 0.06 10.11 -9.21
N ASP A 220 0.16 9.54 -7.99
CA ASP A 220 -0.31 10.23 -6.78
C ASP A 220 0.53 9.96 -5.51
N ILE A 221 1.77 9.47 -5.64
CA ILE A 221 2.66 9.20 -4.48
C ILE A 221 3.85 10.15 -4.51
N ALA A 222 4.36 10.48 -3.33
CA ALA A 222 5.54 11.29 -3.12
C ALA A 222 6.77 10.78 -3.91
N ASP A 223 6.95 11.27 -5.14
CA ASP A 223 8.05 10.92 -6.06
C ASP A 223 9.42 10.98 -5.37
N HIS A 224 9.61 11.91 -4.45
CA HIS A 224 10.84 12.07 -3.70
C HIS A 224 11.12 10.89 -2.74
N ILE A 225 10.10 10.30 -2.11
CA ILE A 225 10.22 9.13 -1.23
C ILE A 225 10.52 7.89 -2.07
N VAL A 226 9.83 7.72 -3.20
CA VAL A 226 10.09 6.61 -4.14
C VAL A 226 11.51 6.71 -4.69
N THR A 227 11.94 7.90 -5.09
CA THR A 227 13.32 8.16 -5.55
C THR A 227 14.34 7.83 -4.47
N HIS A 228 14.10 8.25 -3.22
CA HIS A 228 14.97 7.94 -2.08
C HIS A 228 15.02 6.42 -1.81
N ALA A 229 13.88 5.75 -1.85
CA ALA A 229 13.80 4.30 -1.64
C ALA A 229 14.54 3.52 -2.72
N VAL A 230 14.39 3.89 -3.99
CA VAL A 230 15.10 3.26 -5.11
C VAL A 230 16.61 3.47 -5.03
N ALA A 231 17.06 4.66 -4.62
CA ALA A 231 18.48 4.96 -4.47
C ALA A 231 19.17 4.14 -3.36
N ASN A 232 18.43 3.74 -2.32
CA ASN A 232 18.95 3.02 -1.17
C ASN A 232 18.67 1.50 -1.19
N ASP A 233 17.97 0.99 -2.21
CA ASP A 233 17.62 -0.43 -2.30
C ASP A 233 18.83 -1.35 -2.60
N ASP A 234 19.93 -0.81 -3.12
CA ASP A 234 21.14 -1.59 -3.42
C ASP A 234 21.96 -1.96 -2.17
N GLU A 235 21.63 -1.40 -1.00
CA GLU A 235 22.31 -1.71 0.27
C GLU A 235 21.65 -2.86 1.05
N ILE A 236 20.43 -3.29 0.69
CA ILE A 236 19.69 -4.32 1.41
C ILE A 236 19.66 -5.62 0.61
N LYS A 237 20.68 -6.46 0.79
CA LYS A 237 20.57 -7.87 0.40
C LYS A 237 19.38 -8.48 1.16
N PRO A 238 18.41 -9.11 0.48
CA PRO A 238 17.30 -9.76 1.18
C PRO A 238 17.88 -10.74 2.19
N ALA A 239 17.53 -10.54 3.47
CA ALA A 239 17.85 -11.53 4.49
C ALA A 239 17.24 -12.85 4.03
N LYS A 240 18.05 -13.90 3.93
CA LYS A 240 17.55 -15.25 3.63
C LYS A 240 16.43 -15.56 4.62
N ILE A 241 15.19 -15.57 4.15
CA ILE A 241 14.04 -16.03 4.92
C ILE A 241 14.39 -17.47 5.31
N LYS A 242 14.67 -17.69 6.60
CA LYS A 242 14.79 -19.06 7.11
C LYS A 242 13.40 -19.69 6.95
N PRO A 243 13.28 -20.84 6.28
CA PRO A 243 12.02 -21.56 6.27
C PRO A 243 11.57 -21.78 7.71
N ALA A 244 10.30 -21.50 7.99
CA ALA A 244 9.70 -21.80 9.28
C ALA A 244 9.99 -23.26 9.62
N GLY A 245 10.74 -23.47 10.71
CA GLY A 245 10.98 -24.82 11.22
C GLY A 245 9.64 -25.47 11.58
N PRO A 246 9.54 -26.81 11.52
CA PRO A 246 8.32 -27.49 11.91
C PRO A 246 7.94 -27.10 13.33
N GLN A 247 6.70 -26.63 13.51
CA GLN A 247 6.14 -26.38 14.84
C GLN A 247 5.95 -27.72 15.58
N PRO A 248 6.20 -27.76 16.91
CA PRO A 248 6.08 -28.95 17.74
C PRO A 248 4.64 -29.45 17.89
#